data_AF-A0A2V9J9Y9-F1
#
_entry.id   AF-A0A2V9J9Y9-F1
#
_cell.length_a   1.000
_cell.length_b   1.000
_cell.length_c   1.000
_cell.angle_alpha   90.00
_cell.angle_beta   90.00
_cell.angle_gamma   90.00
#
_symmetry.space_group_name_H-M   'P 1'
#
loop_
_entity.id
_entity.type
_entity.pdbx_description
1 polymer ?
#
loop_
_entity_poly.entity_id
_entity_poly.type
_entity_poly.pdbx_seq_one_letter_code
_entity_poly.pdbx_strand_id
1 'polypeptide(L)' 'MRTNIDIDDRLMRKAMRSTGARTKRAVVEAGLRLLIQTRAQGGIRRLRG' A
#
# COMPACT_ATOMS: atom_id res chain seq x y z
N MET A 1 -1.29 15.64 5.14
CA MET A 1 -2.31 16.20 4.22
C MET A 1 -3.62 15.49 4.46
N ARG A 2 -4.73 16.23 4.57
CA ARG A 2 -6.07 15.63 4.66
C ARG A 2 -6.67 15.63 3.25
N THR A 3 -7.07 14.46 2.77
CA THR A 3 -7.65 14.28 1.43
C THR A 3 -8.89 13.42 1.56
N ASN A 4 -9.95 13.79 0.85
CA ASN A 4 -11.16 12.97 0.75
C ASN A 4 -11.07 12.16 -0.55
N ILE A 5 -11.06 10.84 -0.44
CA ILE A 5 -11.03 9.91 -1.56
C ILE A 5 -11.98 8.76 -1.28
N ASP A 6 -12.69 8.30 -2.31
CA ASP A 6 -13.53 7.12 -2.22
C ASP A 6 -12.68 5.86 -2.41
N ILE A 7 -12.79 4.94 -1.46
CA ILE A 7 -12.09 3.64 -1.51
C ILE A 7 -13.14 2.56 -1.26
N ASP A 8 -13.10 1.51 -2.07
CA ASP A 8 -13.94 0.33 -1.86
C ASP A 8 -13.77 -0.23 -0.43
N ASP A 9 -14.89 -0.37 0.29
CA ASP A 9 -14.90 -0.80 1.69
C ASP A 9 -14.48 -2.26 1.88
N ARG A 10 -14.72 -3.13 0.88
CA ARG A 10 -14.28 -4.53 0.94
C ARG A 10 -12.76 -4.59 0.82
N LEU A 11 -12.18 -3.80 -0.08
CA LEU A 11 -10.74 -3.65 -0.26
C LEU A 11 -10.09 -3.12 1.02
N MET A 12 -10.59 -2.02 1.59
CA MET A 12 -10.05 -1.44 2.82
C MET A 12 -10.12 -2.43 3.99
N ARG A 13 -11.24 -3.14 4.17
CA ARG A 13 -11.36 -4.17 5.20
C ARG A 13 -10.39 -5.33 5.01
N LYS A 14 -10.19 -5.80 3.78
CA LYS A 14 -9.23 -6.87 3.46
C LYS A 14 -7.80 -6.41 3.78
N ALA A 15 -7.46 -5.17 3.40
CA ALA A 15 -6.16 -4.59 3.67
C ALA A 15 -5.90 -4.39 5.18
N MET A 16 -6.88 -3.90 5.94
CA MET A 16 -6.77 -3.79 7.40
C MET A 16 -6.53 -5.15 8.07
N ARG A 17 -7.26 -6.19 7.67
CA ARG A 17 -7.05 -7.56 8.18
C ARG A 17 -5.68 -8.12 7.81
N SER A 18 -5.24 -7.91 6.58
CA SER A 18 -3.94 -8.42 6.10
C SER A 18 -2.74 -7.72 6.73
N THR A 19 -2.88 -6.45 7.09
CA THR A 19 -1.79 -5.64 7.66
C THR A 19 -1.81 -5.58 9.18
N GLY A 20 -2.93 -5.94 9.82
CA GLY A 20 -3.15 -5.74 11.26
C GLY A 20 -3.28 -4.27 11.67
N ALA A 21 -3.41 -3.35 10.71
CA ALA A 21 -3.42 -1.92 10.98
C ALA A 21 -4.72 -1.48 11.67
N ARG A 22 -4.58 -0.71 12.74
CA ARG A 22 -5.72 -0.21 13.55
C ARG A 22 -6.52 0.91 12.87
N THR A 23 -5.94 1.58 11.86
CA THR A 23 -6.58 2.74 11.21
C THR A 23 -6.46 2.67 9.69
N LYS A 24 -7.47 3.22 8.98
CA LYS A 24 -7.44 3.35 7.52
C LYS A 24 -6.20 4.12 7.04
N ARG A 25 -5.78 5.16 7.78
CA ARG A 25 -4.56 5.93 7.48
C ARG A 25 -3.30 5.06 7.48
N ALA A 26 -3.13 4.22 8.50
CA ALA A 26 -1.96 3.34 8.60
C ALA A 26 -1.90 2.33 7.43
N VAL A 27 -3.05 1.80 6.99
CA VAL A 27 -3.13 0.94 5.80
C VAL A 27 -2.67 1.68 4.55
N VAL A 28 -3.19 2.90 4.34
CA VAL A 28 -2.85 3.71 3.16
C VAL A 28 -1.37 4.07 3.16
N GLU A 29 -0.81 4.51 4.30
CA GLU A 29 0.62 4.81 4.44
C GLU A 29 1.49 3.59 4.16
N ALA A 30 1.14 2.41 4.69
CA ALA A 30 1.86 1.16 4.43
C ALA A 30 1.81 0.77 2.94
N GLY A 31 0.63 0.87 2.31
CA GLY A 31 0.46 0.58 0.88
C GLY A 31 1.27 1.51 -0.02
N LEU A 32 1.30 2.81 0.29
CA LEU A 32 2.10 3.79 -0.46
C LEU A 32 3.60 3.52 -0.32
N ARG A 33 4.09 3.20 0.89
CA ARG A 33 5.50 2.81 1.11
C ARG A 33 5.86 1.57 0.30
N LEU A 34 5.01 0.55 0.32
CA LEU A 34 5.23 -0.68 -0.45
C LEU A 34 5.28 -0.41 -1.96
N LEU A 35 4.39 0.46 -2.46
CA LEU A 35 4.39 0.84 -3.88
C LEU A 35 5.69 1.52 -4.29
N ILE A 36 6.20 2.45 -3.48
CA ILE A 36 7.48 3.12 -3.71
C ILE A 36 8.62 2.09 -3.72
N GLN A 37 8.71 1.24 -2.70
CA GLN A 37 9.73 0.20 -2.60
C GLN A 37 9.70 -0.76 -3.79
N THR A 38 8.51 -1.22 -4.18
CA THR A 38 8.32 -2.14 -5.30
C THR A 38 8.77 -1.52 -6.63
N ARG A 39 8.50 -0.22 -6.84
CA ARG A 39 8.97 0.49 -8.03
C ARG A 39 10.47 0.77 -8.01
N ALA A 40 11.03 1.08 -6.85
CA ALA A 40 12.48 1.22 -6.68
C ALA A 40 13.23 -0.09 -6.99
N GLN A 41 12.65 -1.24 -6.64
CA GLN A 41 13.15 -2.57 -7.02
C GLN A 41 13.03 -2.89 -8.51
N GLY A 42 12.35 -2.08 -9.32
CA GLY A 42 12.24 -2.26 -10.76
C GLY A 42 13.58 -2.28 -11.50
N GLY A 43 14.62 -1.62 -10.96
CA GLY A 43 15.99 -1.72 -11.47
C GLY A 43 16.61 -3.11 -11.30
N ILE A 44 16.25 -3.82 -10.22
CA ILE A 44 16.74 -5.18 -9.92
C ILE A 44 16.14 -6.22 -10.89
N ARG A 45 14.97 -5.94 -11.48
CA ARG A 45 14.38 -6.83 -12.50
C ARG A 45 15.25 -6.96 -13.75
N ARG A 46 16.13 -5.99 -14.06
CA ARG A 46 17.12 -6.07 -15.15
C ARG A 46 18.32 -6.96 -14.82
N LEU A 47 18.50 -7.29 -13.55
CA LEU A 47 19.55 -8.20 -13.07
C LEU A 47 19.08 -9.65 -13.01
N ARG A 48 17.81 -9.93 -13.34
CA ARG A 48 17.34 -11.29 -13.61
C ARG A 48 17.68 -11.58 -15.06
N GLY A 49 18.71 -12.40 -15.26
CA GLY A 49 19.19 -12.84 -16.57
C GLY A 49 18.11 -13.47 -17.43
#